data_AF-A0A7C1HAJ9-F1
#
_entry.id   AF-A0A7C1HAJ9-F1
#
_cell.length_a   1.000
_cell.length_b   1.000
_cell.length_c   1.000
_cell.angle_alpha   90.00
_cell.angle_beta   90.00
_cell.angle_gamma   90.00
#
_symmetry.space_group_name_H-M   'P 1'
#
loop_
_entity.id
_entity.type
_entity.pdbx_description
1 polymer ?
#
loop_
_entity_poly.entity_id
_entity_poly.type
_entity_poly.pdbx_seq_one_letter_code
_entity_poly.pdbx_strand_id
1 'polypeptide(L)' 'EAAQIKNTQIAEELELPPVKIHCSVLAEDAIKAAINDFKSKQGGAAEEKQSA' A
#
# COMPACT_ATOMS: atom_id res chain seq x y z
N GLU A 1 1.54 -9.83 7.43
CA GLU A 1 1.33 -8.70 8.35
C GLU A 1 1.29 -7.36 7.60
N ALA A 2 2.35 -6.94 6.91
CA ALA A 2 2.38 -5.61 6.25
C ALA A 2 1.33 -5.38 5.14
N ALA A 3 0.86 -6.42 4.44
CA ALA A 3 -0.14 -6.29 3.36
C ALA A 3 -1.58 -6.02 3.87
N GLN A 4 -1.81 -6.13 5.18
CA GLN A 4 -3.14 -5.92 5.78
C GLN A 4 -3.35 -4.50 6.30
N ILE A 5 -2.33 -3.63 6.20
CA ILE A 5 -2.42 -2.22 6.60
C ILE A 5 -3.43 -1.53 5.70
N LYS A 6 -4.39 -0.83 6.32
CA LYS A 6 -5.44 -0.06 5.63
C LYS A 6 -5.19 1.44 5.78
N ASN A 7 -5.62 2.24 4.80
CA ASN A 7 -5.52 3.70 4.82
C ASN A 7 -6.16 4.33 6.06
N THR A 8 -7.17 3.69 6.65
CA THR A 8 -7.83 4.17 7.87
C THR A 8 -6.86 4.15 9.04
N GLN A 9 -6.10 3.05 9.20
CA GLN A 9 -5.07 2.94 10.24
C GLN A 9 -3.92 3.91 10.00
N ILE A 10 -3.53 4.13 8.74
CA ILE A 10 -2.50 5.12 8.38
C ILE A 10 -2.99 6.54 8.72
N ALA A 11 -4.24 6.88 8.40
CA ALA A 11 -4.80 8.19 8.67
C ALA A 11 -5.00 8.47 10.16
N GLU A 12 -5.40 7.47 10.94
CA GLU A 12 -5.58 7.56 12.38
C GLU A 12 -4.24 7.77 13.11
N GLU A 13 -3.21 7.00 12.75
CA GLU A 13 -1.88 7.10 13.38
C GLU A 13 -1.15 8.40 13.03
N LEU A 14 -1.35 8.91 11.80
CA LEU A 14 -0.77 10.17 11.34
C LEU A 14 -1.65 11.40 11.66
N GLU A 15 -2.76 11.21 12.38
CA GLU A 15 -3.74 12.26 12.72
C GLU A 15 -4.13 13.13 11.51
N LEU A 16 -4.31 12.49 10.35
CA LEU A 16 -4.52 13.22 9.11
C LEU A 16 -5.91 13.85 9.09
N PRO A 17 -6.03 15.18 8.91
CA PRO A 17 -7.33 15.81 8.74
C PRO A 17 -8.03 15.30 7.48
N PRO A 18 -9.37 15.39 7.38
CA PRO A 18 -10.17 14.77 6.31
C PRO A 18 -9.69 15.09 4.88
N VAL A 19 -9.13 16.28 4.69
CA VAL A 19 -8.60 16.75 3.40
C VAL A 19 -7.30 16.05 2.96
N LYS A 20 -6.56 15.45 3.90
CA LYS A 20 -5.28 14.76 3.65
C LYS A 20 -5.39 13.22 3.61
N ILE A 21 -6.61 12.67 3.60
CA ILE A 21 -6.86 11.22 3.46
C ILE A 21 -6.34 10.68 2.11
N HIS A 22 -6.27 11.51 1.06
CA HIS A 22 -5.67 11.08 -0.21
C HIS A 22 -4.20 10.63 -0.03
N CYS A 23 -3.48 11.19 0.93
CA CYS A 23 -2.12 10.76 1.26
C CYS A 23 -2.08 9.37 1.90
N SER A 24 -3.09 9.00 2.70
CA SER A 24 -3.15 7.66 3.31
C SER A 24 -3.55 6.58 2.31
N VAL A 25 -4.37 6.91 1.32
CA VAL A 25 -4.67 6.01 0.18
C VAL A 25 -3.42 5.80 -0.68
N LEU A 26 -2.71 6.88 -1.03
CA LEU A 26 -1.45 6.80 -1.78
C LEU A 26 -0.39 5.98 -1.02
N ALA A 27 -0.30 6.16 0.30
CA ALA A 27 0.61 5.39 1.15
C ALA A 27 0.23 3.89 1.19
N GLU A 28 -1.06 3.57 1.29
CA GLU A 28 -1.54 2.18 1.26
C GLU A 28 -1.16 1.48 -0.05
N ASP A 29 -1.40 2.13 -1.19
CA ASP A 29 -1.09 1.58 -2.51
C ASP A 29 0.42 1.40 -2.71
N ALA A 30 1.23 2.37 -2.27
CA ALA A 30 2.69 2.28 -2.36
C ALA A 30 3.24 1.11 -1.51
N ILE A 31 2.71 0.89 -0.30
CA ILE A 31 3.11 -0.22 0.58
C ILE A 31 2.74 -1.56 -0.06
N LYS A 32 1.54 -1.69 -0.63
CA LYS A 32 1.10 -2.91 -1.32
C LYS A 32 1.97 -3.21 -2.54
N ALA A 33 2.26 -2.20 -3.35
CA ALA A 33 3.13 -2.33 -4.52
C ALA A 33 4.54 -2.77 -4.11
N ALA A 34 5.13 -2.15 -3.08
CA ALA A 34 6.46 -2.51 -2.59
C ALA A 34 6.53 -3.95 -2.04
N ILE A 35 5.49 -4.40 -1.32
CA ILE A 35 5.43 -5.78 -0.82
C ILE A 35 5.31 -6.79 -1.96
N ASN A 36 4.51 -6.48 -2.98
CA ASN A 36 4.40 -7.34 -4.16
C ASN A 36 5.73 -7.40 -4.91
N ASP A 37 6.39 -6.26 -5.16
CA ASP A 37 7.71 -6.22 -5.80
C ASP A 37 8.77 -7.01 -5.00
N PHE A 38 8.78 -6.85 -3.67
CA PHE A 38 9.69 -7.58 -2.78
C PHE A 38 9.47 -9.09 -2.82
N LYS A 39 8.21 -9.55 -2.78
CA LYS A 39 7.86 -10.97 -2.94
C LYS A 39 8.25 -11.48 -4.33
N SER A 40 8.07 -10.67 -5.36
CA SER A 40 8.45 -11.01 -6.72
C SER A 40 9.94 -11.15 -6.93
N LYS A 41 10.74 -10.27 -6.32
CA LYS A 41 12.21 -10.34 -6.35
C LYS A 41 12.78 -11.49 -5.52
N GLN A 42 12.08 -11.97 -4.48
CA GLN A 42 12.53 -13.10 -3.65
C GLN A 42 12.25 -14.50 -4.23
N GLY A 43 11.70 -14.60 -5.44
CA GLY A 43 11.57 -15.89 -6.15
C GLY A 43 10.14 -16.31 -6.47
N GLY A 44 9.13 -15.48 -6.19
CA GLY A 44 7.76 -15.71 -6.63
C GLY A 44 7.40 -14.82 -7.81
N ALA A 45 7.64 -15.29 -9.04
CA ALA A 45 7.30 -14.68 -10.33
C ALA A 45 6.43 -13.41 -10.26
N ALA A 46 6.98 -12.30 -10.77
CA ALA A 46 6.28 -11.05 -11.01
C ALA A 46 4.92 -11.28 -11.65
N GLU A 47 3.84 -11.12 -10.86
CA GLU A 47 2.50 -11.02 -11.42
C GLU A 47 2.22 -9.53 -11.64
N GLU A 48 2.74 -9.06 -12.76
CA GLU A 48 2.30 -7.85 -13.45
C GLU A 48 0.82 -8.04 -13.81
N LYS A 49 -0.07 -7.52 -12.97
CA LYS A 49 -1.43 -7.16 -13.37
C LYS A 49 -1.64 -5.68 -13.16
N GLN A 50 -1.00 -4.93 -14.05
CA GLN A 50 -1.59 -3.70 -14.57
C GLN A 50 -2.76 -4.13 -15.46
N SER A 51 -4.00 -3.86 -15.05
CA SER A 51 -5.17 -4.14 -15.89
C SER A 51 -6.25 -3.10 -15.62
N ALA A 52 -6.29 -2.14 -16.54
CA ALA A 52 -7.34 -1.16 -16.86
C ALA A 52 -7.66 -0.07 -15.83
#